data_AF-A0AAN8YAR2-F1
#
_entry.id   AF-A0AAN8YAR2-F1
#
_cell.length_a   1.000
_cell.length_b   1.000
_cell.length_c   1.000
_cell.angle_alpha   90.00
_cell.angle_beta   90.00
_cell.angle_gamma   90.00
#
_symmetry.space_group_name_H-M   'P 1'
#
loop_
_entity.id
_entity.type
_entity.pdbx_description
1 polymer ?
#
loop_
_entity_poly.entity_id
_entity_poly.type
_entity_poly.pdbx_seq_one_letter_code
_entity_poly.pdbx_strand_id
1 'polypeptide(L)'
;MAISSSYGSTLVLYLIVAFLLTPSTSNYLSQVCIQSKYPKFCLESYGLNPHRSPSQLTAEAIYVALPIVSKSIRKIHAFLNHTNDDNLKEIYNICLNYYQSTNDEFRLSVQDYMIKGLYSRVNAAGNFAQDAACYCESAFQGILGYVYRSTLTKDNEYLEMYGNIIVSAVNLLFNSSSLQK
;
A
#
# COMPACT_ATOMS: atom_id res chain seq x y z
N MET A 1 -6.62 -38.12 57.80
CA MET A 1 -5.39 -37.68 57.09
C MET A 1 -5.83 -37.23 55.70
N ALA A 2 -6.02 -35.93 55.51
CA ALA A 2 -6.43 -35.37 54.22
C ALA A 2 -5.17 -35.08 53.41
N ILE A 3 -4.98 -35.79 52.30
CA ILE A 3 -3.90 -35.50 51.35
C ILE A 3 -4.44 -34.41 50.41
N SER A 4 -3.84 -33.24 50.58
CA SER A 4 -4.07 -31.97 49.91
C SER A 4 -3.99 -32.06 48.39
N SER A 5 -4.98 -31.44 47.73
CA SER A 5 -5.04 -31.17 46.31
C SER A 5 -3.97 -30.14 45.89
N SER A 6 -2.78 -30.60 45.53
CA SER A 6 -1.68 -29.74 45.06
C SER A 6 -1.57 -29.65 43.53
N TYR A 7 -2.23 -30.56 42.79
CA TYR A 7 -2.11 -30.64 41.33
C TYR A 7 -2.98 -29.64 40.54
N GLY A 8 -4.05 -29.11 41.14
CA GLY A 8 -4.91 -28.12 40.47
C GLY A 8 -4.28 -26.73 40.39
N SER A 9 -3.45 -26.37 41.38
CA SER A 9 -2.93 -25.00 41.52
C SER A 9 -1.78 -24.71 40.56
N THR A 10 -0.97 -25.70 40.21
CA THR A 10 0.13 -25.55 39.24
C THR A 10 -0.39 -25.50 37.80
N LEU A 11 -1.41 -26.30 37.46
CA LEU A 11 -1.99 -26.33 36.12
C LEU A 11 -2.68 -25.01 35.75
N VAL A 12 -3.38 -24.39 36.71
CA VAL A 12 -3.98 -23.05 36.55
C VAL A 12 -2.90 -21.98 36.39
N LEU A 13 -1.78 -22.08 37.12
CA LEU A 13 -0.65 -21.15 36.97
C LEU A 13 0.00 -21.25 35.59
N TYR A 14 0.20 -22.46 35.06
CA TYR A 14 0.74 -22.67 33.71
C TYR A 14 -0.20 -22.14 32.62
N LEU A 15 -1.52 -22.27 32.78
CA LEU A 15 -2.51 -21.71 31.84
C LEU A 15 -2.52 -20.17 31.87
N ILE A 16 -2.38 -19.55 33.04
CA ILE A 16 -2.31 -18.08 33.18
C ILE A 16 -1.01 -17.54 32.57
N VAL A 17 0.13 -18.21 32.82
CA VAL A 17 1.41 -17.84 32.21
C VAL A 17 1.39 -18.05 30.70
N ALA A 18 0.76 -19.13 30.20
CA ALA A 18 0.58 -19.36 28.77
C ALA A 18 -0.31 -18.28 28.10
N PHE A 19 -1.36 -17.80 28.79
CA PHE A 19 -2.19 -16.68 28.33
C PHE A 19 -1.49 -15.32 28.37
N LEU A 20 -0.54 -15.12 29.31
CA LEU A 20 0.26 -13.89 29.38
C LEU A 20 1.45 -13.90 28.40
N LEU A 21 1.88 -15.09 27.96
CA LEU A 21 2.91 -15.28 26.95
C LEU A 21 2.35 -15.37 25.52
N THR A 22 1.02 -15.34 25.31
CA THR A 22 0.52 -15.11 23.96
C THR A 22 0.98 -13.72 23.54
N PRO A 23 1.80 -13.59 22.49
CA PRO A 23 2.16 -12.28 21.97
C PRO A 23 0.86 -11.54 21.73
N SER A 24 0.70 -10.32 22.29
CA SER A 24 -0.37 -9.44 21.86
C SER A 24 -0.34 -9.48 20.33
N THR A 25 -1.39 -9.97 19.68
CA THR A 25 -1.44 -9.97 18.21
C THR A 25 -1.28 -8.52 17.82
N SER A 26 -0.07 -8.14 17.41
CA SER A 26 0.23 -6.74 17.16
C SER A 26 -0.76 -6.32 16.09
N ASN A 27 -1.54 -5.26 16.35
CA ASN A 27 -2.52 -4.79 15.38
C ASN A 27 -1.75 -4.15 14.23
N TYR A 28 -1.25 -4.98 13.32
CA TYR A 28 -0.42 -4.58 12.21
C TYR A 28 -1.17 -3.60 11.33
N LEU A 29 -2.48 -3.78 11.14
CA LEU A 29 -3.31 -2.82 10.44
C LEU A 29 -3.20 -1.42 11.07
N SER A 30 -3.37 -1.31 12.39
CA SER A 30 -3.26 -0.01 13.09
C SER A 30 -1.86 0.58 12.94
N GLN A 31 -0.80 -0.24 13.04
CA GLN A 31 0.57 0.22 12.86
C GLN A 31 0.82 0.73 11.43
N VAL A 32 0.35 0.01 10.41
CA VAL A 32 0.45 0.43 9.01
C VAL A 32 -0.29 1.75 8.81
N CYS A 33 -1.54 1.84 9.28
CA CYS A 33 -2.36 3.03 9.07
C CYS A 33 -1.83 4.25 9.83
N ILE A 34 -1.26 4.09 11.03
CA ILE A 34 -0.62 5.20 11.77
C ILE A 34 0.65 5.69 11.05
N GLN A 35 1.39 4.79 10.40
CA GLN A 35 2.56 5.17 9.58
C GLN A 35 2.18 5.70 8.20
N SER A 36 0.92 5.60 7.80
CA SER A 36 0.44 6.13 6.53
C SER A 36 0.16 7.63 6.65
N LYS A 37 0.44 8.37 5.58
CA LYS A 37 -0.05 9.74 5.39
C LYS A 37 -1.58 9.81 5.33
N TYR A 38 -2.26 8.68 5.10
CA TYR A 38 -3.73 8.58 4.99
C TYR A 38 -4.33 7.58 5.98
N PRO A 39 -4.24 7.80 7.31
CA PRO A 39 -4.68 6.82 8.30
C PRO A 39 -6.16 6.45 8.18
N LYS A 40 -7.03 7.44 7.94
CA LYS A 40 -8.47 7.24 7.79
C LYS A 40 -8.78 6.36 6.58
N PHE A 41 -8.21 6.69 5.42
CA PHE A 41 -8.40 5.91 4.19
C PHE A 41 -7.88 4.48 4.34
N CYS A 42 -6.73 4.30 4.98
CA CYS A 42 -6.17 2.98 5.27
C CYS A 42 -7.12 2.13 6.14
N LEU A 43 -7.65 2.72 7.23
CA LEU A 43 -8.60 2.02 8.09
C LEU A 43 -9.92 1.72 7.38
N GLU A 44 -10.44 2.63 6.56
CA GLU A 44 -11.65 2.41 5.77
C GLU A 44 -11.46 1.29 4.74
N SER A 45 -10.27 1.20 4.13
CA SER A 45 -9.97 0.19 3.10
C SER A 45 -9.79 -1.21 3.68
N TYR A 46 -9.26 -1.34 4.90
CA TYR A 46 -8.86 -2.65 5.46
C TYR A 46 -9.50 -3.01 6.80
N GLY A 47 -10.31 -2.14 7.39
CA GLY A 47 -10.85 -2.27 8.76
C GLY A 47 -11.73 -3.50 9.01
N LEU A 48 -12.27 -4.11 7.96
CA LEU A 48 -13.07 -5.34 8.07
C LEU A 48 -12.26 -6.60 8.40
N ASN A 49 -10.93 -6.55 8.27
CA ASN A 49 -10.06 -7.67 8.64
C ASN A 49 -8.72 -7.15 9.23
N PRO A 50 -8.69 -6.88 10.55
CA PRO A 50 -7.55 -6.24 11.22
C PRO A 50 -6.37 -7.18 11.49
N HIS A 51 -6.54 -8.50 11.27
CA HIS A 51 -5.54 -9.51 11.62
C HIS A 51 -4.50 -9.78 10.52
N ARG A 52 -4.55 -9.03 9.42
CA ARG A 52 -3.61 -9.20 8.30
C ARG A 52 -2.19 -8.86 8.72
N SER A 53 -1.23 -9.69 8.32
CA SER A 53 0.19 -9.39 8.46
C SER A 53 0.60 -8.23 7.56
N PRO A 54 1.74 -7.56 7.82
CA PRO A 54 2.21 -6.48 6.94
C PRO A 54 2.44 -6.96 5.49
N SER A 55 2.87 -8.21 5.29
CA SER A 55 3.01 -8.81 3.96
C SER A 55 1.66 -8.97 3.26
N GLN A 56 0.63 -9.43 3.97
CA GLN A 56 -0.73 -9.54 3.43
C GLN A 56 -1.32 -8.16 3.11
N LEU A 57 -1.12 -7.17 3.98
CA LEU A 57 -1.55 -5.78 3.73
C LEU A 57 -0.86 -5.19 2.51
N THR A 58 0.45 -5.42 2.35
CA THR A 58 1.23 -4.99 1.19
C THR A 58 0.67 -5.61 -0.10
N ALA A 59 0.48 -6.93 -0.11
CA ALA A 59 -0.05 -7.64 -1.26
C ALA A 59 -1.45 -7.14 -1.65
N GLU A 60 -2.33 -6.99 -0.66
CA GLU A 60 -3.69 -6.52 -0.89
C GLU A 60 -3.75 -5.09 -1.40
N ALA A 61 -2.92 -4.19 -0.88
CA ALA A 61 -2.79 -2.83 -1.39
C ALA A 61 -2.36 -2.81 -2.87
N ILE A 62 -1.39 -3.64 -3.25
CA ILE A 62 -0.99 -3.76 -4.66
C ILE A 62 -2.13 -4.34 -5.51
N TYR A 63 -2.82 -5.38 -5.03
CA TYR A 63 -3.92 -6.00 -5.76
C TYR A 63 -5.13 -5.07 -5.96
N VAL A 64 -5.38 -4.17 -5.01
CA VAL A 64 -6.44 -3.15 -5.15
C VAL A 64 -6.00 -2.01 -6.07
N ALA A 65 -4.73 -1.60 -6.01
CA ALA A 65 -4.21 -0.52 -6.84
C ALA A 65 -4.06 -0.91 -8.32
N LEU A 66 -3.69 -2.16 -8.62
CA LEU A 66 -3.48 -2.63 -10.01
C LEU A 66 -4.69 -2.40 -10.95
N PRO A 67 -5.93 -2.76 -10.57
CA PRO A 67 -7.12 -2.45 -11.35
C PRO A 67 -7.37 -0.95 -11.54
N ILE A 68 -7.07 -0.13 -10.53
CA ILE A 68 -7.18 1.34 -10.61
C ILE A 68 -6.21 1.85 -11.68
N VAL A 69 -4.92 1.52 -11.54
CA VAL A 69 -3.87 1.89 -12.50
C VAL A 69 -4.23 1.44 -13.92
N SER A 70 -4.64 0.18 -14.09
CA SER A 70 -5.04 -0.36 -15.39
C SER A 70 -6.25 0.37 -15.99
N LYS A 71 -7.22 0.80 -15.16
CA LYS A 71 -8.37 1.58 -15.59
C LYS A 71 -7.96 2.99 -16.00
N SER A 72 -7.06 3.63 -15.25
CA SER A 72 -6.55 4.96 -15.55
C SER A 72 -5.73 4.96 -16.85
N ILE A 73 -4.92 3.93 -17.12
CA ILE A 73 -4.25 3.74 -18.43
C ILE A 73 -5.26 3.75 -19.57
N ARG A 74 -6.34 2.96 -19.47
CA ARG A 74 -7.39 2.92 -20.50
C ARG A 74 -8.09 4.27 -20.65
N LYS A 75 -8.35 4.96 -19.55
CA LYS A 75 -8.95 6.30 -19.52
C LYS A 75 -8.06 7.33 -20.21
N ILE A 76 -6.75 7.29 -19.96
CA ILE A 76 -5.77 8.16 -20.62
C ILE A 76 -5.73 7.91 -22.12
N HIS A 77 -5.69 6.64 -22.56
CA HIS A 77 -5.79 6.32 -24.00
C HIS A 77 -7.08 6.86 -24.62
N ALA A 78 -8.21 6.76 -23.92
CA ALA A 78 -9.46 7.34 -24.41
C ALA A 78 -9.33 8.87 -24.54
N PHE A 79 -8.75 9.57 -23.56
CA PHE A 79 -8.54 11.01 -23.66
C PHE A 79 -7.62 11.42 -24.82
N LEU A 80 -6.51 10.71 -25.01
CA LEU A 80 -5.59 10.93 -26.13
C LEU A 80 -6.29 10.79 -27.49
N ASN A 81 -7.19 9.81 -27.64
CA ASN A 81 -7.91 9.58 -28.89
C ASN A 81 -8.98 10.64 -29.19
N HIS A 82 -9.46 11.38 -28.19
CA HIS A 82 -10.56 12.35 -28.35
C HIS A 82 -10.11 13.81 -28.28
N THR A 83 -8.88 14.10 -27.83
CA THR A 83 -8.38 15.47 -27.74
C THR A 83 -7.65 15.89 -29.01
N ASN A 84 -7.93 17.10 -29.48
CA ASN A 84 -7.16 17.77 -30.53
C ASN A 84 -6.13 18.77 -29.97
N ASP A 85 -6.17 19.03 -28.66
CA ASP A 85 -5.27 19.96 -27.98
C ASP A 85 -3.91 19.27 -27.73
N ASP A 86 -2.87 19.79 -28.36
CA ASP A 86 -1.52 19.23 -28.30
C ASP A 86 -0.89 19.35 -26.90
N ASN A 87 -1.21 20.40 -26.14
CA ASN A 87 -0.78 20.55 -24.76
C ASN A 87 -1.39 19.44 -23.88
N LEU A 88 -2.69 19.16 -24.07
CA LEU A 88 -3.34 18.05 -23.38
C LEU A 88 -2.76 16.69 -23.81
N LYS A 89 -2.39 16.50 -25.09
CA LYS A 89 -1.71 15.27 -25.52
C LYS A 89 -0.38 15.08 -24.80
N GLU A 90 0.42 16.12 -24.67
CA GLU A 90 1.69 16.07 -23.93
C GLU A 90 1.46 15.67 -22.47
N ILE A 91 0.53 16.34 -21.77
CA ILE A 91 0.16 16.02 -20.39
C ILE A 91 -0.27 14.56 -20.24
N TYR A 92 -1.17 14.09 -21.11
CA TYR A 92 -1.68 12.72 -21.06
C TYR A 92 -0.59 11.69 -21.36
N ASN A 93 0.36 11.97 -22.25
CA ASN A 93 1.50 11.08 -22.48
C ASN A 93 2.44 10.99 -21.27
N ILE A 94 2.68 12.10 -20.57
CA ILE A 94 3.44 12.09 -19.30
C ILE A 94 2.75 11.18 -18.29
N CYS A 95 1.46 11.40 -18.05
CA CYS A 95 0.66 10.54 -17.17
C CYS A 95 0.68 9.08 -17.61
N LEU A 96 0.51 8.80 -18.91
CA LEU A 96 0.49 7.44 -19.44
C LEU A 96 1.76 6.67 -19.10
N ASN A 97 2.93 7.30 -19.30
CA ASN A 97 4.22 6.71 -19.00
C ASN A 97 4.33 6.34 -17.52
N TYR A 98 3.97 7.26 -16.62
CA TYR A 98 4.01 7.01 -15.17
C TYR A 98 3.07 5.89 -14.74
N TYR A 99 1.84 5.86 -15.26
CA TYR A 99 0.88 4.81 -14.94
C TYR A 99 1.31 3.44 -15.49
N GLN A 100 1.87 3.37 -16.70
CA GLN A 100 2.40 2.13 -17.27
C GLN A 100 3.59 1.59 -16.46
N SER A 101 4.56 2.44 -16.12
CA SER A 101 5.68 2.04 -15.26
C SER A 101 5.20 1.59 -13.88
N THR A 102 4.23 2.28 -13.28
CA THR A 102 3.69 1.90 -11.97
C THR A 102 2.99 0.54 -12.04
N ASN A 103 2.23 0.29 -13.10
CA ASN A 103 1.58 -1.00 -13.32
C ASN A 103 2.61 -2.15 -13.41
N ASP A 104 3.73 -1.93 -14.11
CA ASP A 104 4.76 -2.94 -14.28
C ASP A 104 5.51 -3.21 -12.97
N GLU A 105 5.88 -2.17 -12.23
CA GLU A 105 6.50 -2.28 -10.90
C GLU A 105 5.59 -2.99 -9.88
N PHE A 106 4.29 -2.71 -9.91
CA PHE A 106 3.31 -3.42 -9.08
C PHE A 106 3.18 -4.90 -9.44
N ARG A 107 3.18 -5.24 -10.72
CA ARG A 107 3.15 -6.65 -11.16
C ARG A 107 4.41 -7.38 -10.73
N LEU A 108 5.59 -6.79 -10.93
CA LEU A 108 6.86 -7.36 -10.47
C LEU A 108 6.90 -7.50 -8.95
N SER A 109 6.31 -6.55 -8.21
CA SER A 109 6.24 -6.60 -6.75
C SER A 109 5.51 -7.86 -6.25
N VAL A 110 4.36 -8.19 -6.82
CA VAL A 110 3.58 -9.37 -6.39
C VAL A 110 4.05 -10.68 -7.01
N GLN A 111 4.59 -10.65 -8.23
CA GLN A 111 5.05 -11.86 -8.93
C GLN A 111 6.45 -12.30 -8.53
N ASP A 112 7.29 -11.38 -8.05
CA ASP A 112 8.71 -11.65 -7.79
C ASP A 112 9.20 -11.09 -6.45
N TYR A 113 9.09 -9.78 -6.25
CA TYR A 113 9.82 -9.13 -5.14
C TYR A 113 9.33 -9.58 -3.77
N MET A 114 8.03 -9.69 -3.55
CA MET A 114 7.50 -10.21 -2.29
C MET A 114 7.87 -11.69 -2.07
N ILE A 115 7.85 -12.52 -3.12
CA ILE A 115 8.18 -13.95 -3.04
C ILE A 115 9.65 -14.14 -2.65
N LYS A 116 10.54 -13.31 -3.20
CA LYS A 116 11.99 -13.33 -2.92
C LYS A 116 12.39 -12.55 -1.66
N GLY A 117 11.45 -11.93 -0.95
CA GLY A 117 11.74 -11.07 0.20
C GLY A 117 12.50 -9.78 -0.15
N LEU A 118 12.44 -9.33 -1.41
CA LEU A 118 13.07 -8.10 -1.91
C LEU A 118 12.24 -6.87 -1.53
N TYR A 119 11.99 -6.69 -0.24
CA TYR A 119 11.11 -5.63 0.28
C TYR A 119 11.58 -4.21 -0.08
N SER A 120 12.87 -3.99 -0.34
CA SER A 120 13.37 -2.69 -0.82
C SER A 120 12.85 -2.32 -2.21
N ARG A 121 12.67 -3.31 -3.08
CA ARG A 121 12.07 -3.11 -4.40
C ARG A 121 10.58 -2.84 -4.29
N VAL A 122 9.87 -3.55 -3.41
CA VAL A 122 8.44 -3.28 -3.14
C VAL A 122 8.25 -1.88 -2.54
N ASN A 123 9.13 -1.46 -1.63
CA ASN A 123 9.13 -0.10 -1.09
C ASN A 123 9.38 0.95 -2.18
N ALA A 124 10.32 0.69 -3.10
CA ALA A 124 10.58 1.57 -4.23
C ALA A 124 9.36 1.68 -5.15
N ALA A 125 8.65 0.59 -5.44
CA ALA A 125 7.42 0.61 -6.22
C ALA A 125 6.31 1.46 -5.55
N GLY A 126 6.15 1.36 -4.22
CA GLY A 126 5.20 2.18 -3.47
C GLY A 126 5.56 3.68 -3.45
N ASN A 127 6.84 4.03 -3.38
CA ASN A 127 7.30 5.42 -3.53
C ASN A 127 7.11 5.93 -4.96
N PHE A 128 7.46 5.12 -5.95
CA PHE A 128 7.27 5.47 -7.36
C PHE A 128 5.80 5.75 -7.68
N ALA A 129 4.86 4.98 -7.12
CA ALA A 129 3.43 5.23 -7.29
C ALA A 129 2.98 6.60 -6.74
N GLN A 130 3.52 7.01 -5.58
CA GLN A 130 3.26 8.34 -5.01
C GLN A 130 3.84 9.45 -5.92
N ASP A 131 5.07 9.28 -6.37
CA ASP A 131 5.73 10.23 -7.28
C ASP A 131 4.99 10.32 -8.62
N ALA A 132 4.61 9.18 -9.19
CA ALA A 132 3.82 9.08 -10.43
C ALA A 132 2.50 9.83 -10.34
N ALA A 133 1.77 9.66 -9.22
CA ALA A 133 0.54 10.40 -8.97
C ALA A 133 0.78 11.92 -8.91
N CYS A 134 1.80 12.34 -8.15
CA CYS A 134 2.17 13.74 -8.00
C CYS A 134 2.61 14.38 -9.33
N TYR A 135 3.48 13.72 -10.09
CA TYR A 135 3.96 14.23 -11.37
C TYR A 135 2.86 14.28 -12.42
N CYS A 136 1.99 13.26 -12.48
CA CYS A 136 0.83 13.32 -13.38
C CYS A 136 -0.12 14.46 -13.02
N GLU A 137 -0.42 14.67 -11.73
CA GLU A 137 -1.29 15.78 -11.31
C GLU A 137 -0.65 17.14 -11.62
N SER A 138 0.65 17.28 -11.34
CA SER A 138 1.40 18.51 -11.57
C SER A 138 1.54 18.85 -13.06
N ALA A 139 1.54 17.85 -13.95
CA ALA A 139 1.61 18.07 -15.39
C ALA A 139 0.46 18.95 -15.91
N PHE A 140 -0.74 18.85 -15.32
CA PHE A 140 -1.88 19.70 -15.70
C PHE A 140 -1.70 21.20 -15.36
N GLN A 141 -0.75 21.53 -14.49
CA GLN A 141 -0.37 22.90 -14.14
C GLN A 141 0.99 23.31 -14.74
N GLY A 142 1.66 22.41 -15.46
CA GLY A 142 3.05 22.59 -15.88
C GLY A 142 3.26 23.42 -17.14
N ILE A 143 2.18 23.71 -17.90
CA ILE A 143 2.28 24.41 -19.18
C ILE A 143 2.07 25.91 -18.97
N LEU A 144 3.11 26.71 -19.24
CA LEU A 144 3.07 28.16 -19.08
C LEU A 144 1.94 28.78 -19.90
N GLY A 145 1.11 29.59 -19.24
CA GLY A 145 -0.03 30.28 -19.86
C GLY A 145 -1.30 29.44 -19.95
N TYR A 146 -1.29 28.17 -19.53
CA TYR A 146 -2.45 27.29 -19.52
C TYR A 146 -2.65 26.65 -18.15
N VAL A 147 -3.88 26.68 -17.64
CA VAL A 147 -4.26 26.02 -16.38
C VAL A 147 -5.33 25.00 -16.70
N TYR A 148 -4.93 23.74 -16.83
CA TYR A 148 -5.89 22.65 -17.05
C TYR A 148 -6.37 22.12 -15.70
N ARG A 149 -7.67 21.91 -15.57
CA ARG A 149 -8.17 21.07 -14.48
C ARG A 149 -7.83 19.62 -14.79
N SER A 150 -7.13 18.95 -13.87
CA SER A 150 -6.82 17.53 -14.02
C SER A 150 -8.09 16.70 -14.14
N THR A 151 -8.15 15.87 -15.18
CA THR A 151 -9.22 14.88 -15.40
C THR A 151 -8.93 13.56 -14.68
N LEU A 152 -7.78 13.48 -14.01
CA LEU A 152 -7.23 12.30 -13.35
C LEU A 152 -7.04 12.50 -11.84
N THR A 153 -7.41 13.64 -11.26
CA THR A 153 -7.19 13.96 -9.83
C THR A 153 -7.55 12.81 -8.90
N LYS A 154 -8.75 12.23 -9.02
CA LYS A 154 -9.17 11.11 -8.17
C LYS A 154 -8.33 9.85 -8.39
N ASP A 155 -7.96 9.57 -9.65
CA ASP A 155 -7.12 8.42 -9.99
C ASP A 155 -5.72 8.59 -9.35
N ASN A 156 -5.15 9.81 -9.43
CA ASN A 156 -3.88 10.17 -8.82
C ASN A 156 -3.93 10.10 -7.29
N GLU A 157 -4.97 10.64 -6.67
CA GLU A 157 -5.19 10.55 -5.21
C GLU A 157 -5.22 9.09 -4.73
N TYR A 158 -5.97 8.22 -5.39
CA TYR A 158 -6.00 6.80 -5.02
C TYR A 158 -4.63 6.14 -5.20
N LEU A 159 -3.94 6.43 -6.31
CA LEU A 159 -2.62 5.87 -6.56
C LEU A 159 -1.61 6.30 -5.47
N GLU A 160 -1.63 7.57 -5.08
CA GLU A 160 -0.81 8.09 -4.00
C GLU A 160 -1.15 7.42 -2.66
N MET A 161 -2.43 7.31 -2.32
CA MET A 161 -2.89 6.70 -1.08
C MET A 161 -2.47 5.23 -0.97
N TYR A 162 -2.68 4.43 -2.02
CA TYR A 162 -2.26 3.02 -2.02
C TYR A 162 -0.75 2.88 -2.05
N GLY A 163 -0.03 3.70 -2.83
CA GLY A 163 1.43 3.74 -2.82
C GLY A 163 1.99 4.03 -1.42
N ASN A 164 1.35 4.93 -0.69
CA ASN A 164 1.71 5.25 0.69
C ASN A 164 1.44 4.08 1.65
N ILE A 165 0.29 3.41 1.54
CA ILE A 165 -0.02 2.23 2.36
C ILE A 165 0.98 1.10 2.11
N ILE A 166 1.38 0.88 0.86
CA ILE A 166 2.42 -0.10 0.49
C ILE A 166 3.73 0.21 1.22
N VAL A 167 4.19 1.46 1.17
CA VAL A 167 5.42 1.89 1.86
C VAL A 167 5.30 1.67 3.37
N SER A 168 4.20 2.09 3.99
CA SER A 168 3.98 1.92 5.43
C SER A 168 3.96 0.44 5.85
N ALA A 169 3.32 -0.42 5.06
CA ALA A 169 3.29 -1.86 5.31
C ALA A 169 4.67 -2.52 5.17
N VAL A 170 5.43 -2.12 4.16
CA VAL A 170 6.78 -2.63 3.92
C VAL A 170 7.78 -2.15 4.99
N ASN A 171 7.63 -0.93 5.50
CA ASN A 171 8.48 -0.43 6.60
C ASN A 171 8.37 -1.30 7.86
N LEU A 172 7.16 -1.82 8.16
CA LEU A 172 7.00 -2.79 9.25
C LEU A 172 7.70 -4.11 8.97
N LEU A 173 7.72 -4.57 7.71
CA LEU A 173 8.46 -5.78 7.32
C LEU A 173 9.96 -5.61 7.55
N PHE A 174 10.53 -4.46 7.21
CA PHE A 174 11.94 -4.15 7.49
C PHE A 174 12.27 -4.17 8.98
N ASN A 175 11.49 -3.47 9.79
CA ASN A 175 11.72 -3.39 11.23
C ASN A 175 11.57 -4.76 11.92
N SER A 176 10.67 -5.62 11.40
CA SER A 176 10.52 -6.99 11.92
C SER A 176 11.66 -7.92 11.52
N SER A 177 12.27 -7.72 10.34
CA SER A 177 13.36 -8.57 9.83
C SER A 177 14.74 -8.14 10.33
N SER A 178 14.93 -6.86 10.69
CA SER A 178 16.14 -6.40 11.37
C SER A 178 16.26 -6.91 12.81
N LEU A 179 15.13 -7.18 13.47
CA LEU A 179 15.08 -7.72 14.84
C LEU A 179 15.38 -9.23 14.92
N GLN A 180 15.44 -9.92 13.77
CA GLN A 180 15.71 -11.36 13.68
C GLN A 180 17.16 -11.70 13.27
N LYS A 181 18.03 -10.69 13.11
CA LYS A 181 19.47 -10.85 12.90
C LYS A 181 20.25 -10.49 14.16
#